data_AF-A0A0S8IBE1-F1
#
_entry.id   AF-A0A0S8IBE1-F1
#
_cell.length_a   1.000
_cell.length_b   1.000
_cell.length_c   1.000
_cell.angle_alpha   90.00
_cell.angle_beta   90.00
_cell.angle_gamma   90.00
#
_symmetry.space_group_name_H-M   'P 1'
#
loop_
_entity.id
_entity.type
_entity.pdbx_description
1 polymer ?
#
loop_
_entity_poly.entity_id
_entity_poly.type
_entity_poly.pdbx_seq_one_letter_code
_entity_poly.pdbx_strand_id
1 'polypeptide(L)'
;MRQRIKIQRIGILTAGGDCPGLNAVIRAIVKTAIFRYGLEVVGFSDGYSGVIHNQARILESKDASGILPRGGTILGTSNRDDPFRFPVVVKNQKLFKDVSEQAIRNIKKNRV
;
A
#
# COMPACT_ATOMS: atom_id res chain seq x y z
N MET A 1 -20.14 17.10 -21.63
CA MET A 1 -19.68 15.69 -21.69
C MET A 1 -18.62 15.48 -20.62
N ARG A 2 -18.89 14.76 -19.53
CA ARG A 2 -17.85 14.41 -18.54
C ARG A 2 -17.02 13.27 -19.15
N GLN A 3 -15.72 13.50 -19.42
CA GLN A 3 -14.83 12.40 -19.79
C GLN A 3 -14.79 11.38 -18.66
N ARG A 4 -15.03 10.10 -18.98
CA ARG A 4 -14.96 9.02 -18.01
C ARG A 4 -13.50 8.81 -17.65
N ILE A 5 -13.13 8.99 -16.38
CA ILE A 5 -11.76 8.78 -15.93
C ILE A 5 -11.39 7.31 -16.18
N LYS A 6 -10.40 7.06 -17.03
CA LYS A 6 -9.85 5.72 -17.26
C LYS A 6 -8.86 5.41 -16.14
N ILE A 7 -9.23 4.51 -15.24
CA ILE A 7 -8.32 4.01 -14.21
C ILE A 7 -7.17 3.28 -14.90
N GLN A 8 -5.93 3.66 -14.58
CA GLN A 8 -4.71 3.02 -15.12
C GLN A 8 -3.92 2.26 -14.05
N ARG A 9 -4.14 2.59 -12.77
CA ARG A 9 -3.33 2.12 -11.67
C ARG A 9 -4.16 1.97 -10.41
N ILE A 10 -3.81 1.00 -9.59
CA ILE A 10 -4.36 0.79 -8.25
C ILE A 10 -3.23 0.71 -7.23
N GLY A 11 -3.47 1.19 -6.01
CA GLY A 11 -2.54 1.04 -4.90
C GLY A 11 -3.06 0.02 -3.90
N ILE A 12 -2.16 -0.75 -3.32
CA ILE A 12 -2.44 -1.72 -2.27
C ILE A 12 -1.48 -1.53 -1.10
N LEU A 13 -2.01 -1.69 0.11
CA LEU A 13 -1.25 -1.79 1.35
C LEU A 13 -1.93 -2.83 2.23
N THR A 14 -1.16 -3.42 3.15
CA THR A 14 -1.68 -4.26 4.22
C THR A 14 -1.38 -3.59 5.55
N ALA A 15 -2.41 -3.30 6.34
CA ALA A 15 -2.31 -2.65 7.63
C ALA A 15 -3.06 -3.46 8.70
N GLY A 16 -2.69 -3.26 9.96
CA GLY A 16 -3.25 -4.00 11.09
C GLY A 16 -2.42 -5.24 11.46
N GLY A 17 -3.06 -6.16 12.18
CA GLY A 17 -2.45 -7.43 12.57
C GLY A 17 -2.25 -8.36 11.37
N ASP A 18 -1.19 -9.15 11.42
CA ASP A 18 -0.90 -10.10 10.36
C ASP A 18 -1.82 -11.32 10.44
N CYS A 19 -2.34 -11.78 9.29
CA CYS A 19 -3.36 -12.81 9.20
C CYS A 19 -3.03 -13.79 8.06
N PRO A 20 -3.21 -15.11 8.23
CA PRO A 20 -3.03 -16.06 7.14
C PRO A 20 -3.93 -15.72 5.95
N GLY A 21 -3.34 -15.66 4.76
CA GLY A 21 -4.06 -15.46 3.50
C GLY A 21 -3.91 -14.07 2.86
N LEU A 22 -3.28 -13.09 3.52
CA LEU A 22 -3.06 -11.77 2.92
C LEU A 22 -2.24 -11.84 1.62
N ASN A 23 -1.24 -12.73 1.56
CA ASN A 23 -0.51 -13.00 0.32
C ASN A 23 -1.39 -13.56 -0.81
N ALA A 24 -2.43 -14.33 -0.49
CA ALA A 24 -3.38 -14.82 -1.49
C ALA A 24 -4.23 -13.67 -2.05
N VAL A 25 -4.65 -12.73 -1.20
CA VAL A 25 -5.38 -11.52 -1.61
C VAL A 25 -4.50 -10.63 -2.49
N ILE A 26 -3.27 -10.34 -2.07
CA ILE A 26 -2.31 -9.56 -2.88
C ILE A 26 -2.11 -10.22 -4.24
N ARG A 27 -1.89 -11.54 -4.28
CA ARG A 27 -1.75 -12.28 -5.54
C ARG A 27 -2.99 -12.14 -6.42
N ALA A 28 -4.18 -12.31 -5.86
CA ALA A 28 -5.44 -12.23 -6.61
C ALA A 28 -5.60 -10.84 -7.25
N ILE A 29 -5.33 -9.77 -6.50
CA ILE A 29 -5.37 -8.39 -7.00
C ILE A 29 -4.34 -8.20 -8.10
N VAL A 30 -3.05 -8.49 -7.85
CA VAL A 30 -1.96 -8.25 -8.81
C VAL A 30 -2.19 -9.01 -10.12
N LYS A 31 -2.47 -10.31 -10.06
CA LYS A 31 -2.67 -11.14 -11.25
C LYS A 31 -3.90 -10.67 -12.04
N THR A 32 -4.99 -10.33 -11.36
CA THR A 32 -6.23 -9.89 -12.02
C THR A 32 -6.06 -8.51 -12.66
N ALA A 33 -5.49 -7.54 -11.94
CA ALA A 33 -5.23 -6.19 -12.42
C ALA A 33 -4.38 -6.21 -13.70
N ILE A 34 -3.28 -6.96 -13.70
CA ILE A 34 -2.35 -7.05 -14.83
C ILE A 34 -3.01 -7.81 -15.99
N PHE A 35 -3.49 -9.03 -15.78
CA PHE A 35 -3.88 -9.92 -16.89
C PHE A 35 -5.29 -9.66 -17.43
N ARG A 36 -6.23 -9.19 -16.61
CA ARG A 36 -7.61 -8.95 -17.06
C ARG A 36 -7.88 -7.50 -17.42
N TYR A 37 -7.26 -6.57 -16.71
CA TYR A 37 -7.58 -5.15 -16.83
C TYR A 37 -6.45 -4.30 -17.41
N GLY A 38 -5.25 -4.85 -17.58
CA GLY A 38 -4.08 -4.09 -18.06
C GLY A 38 -3.71 -2.92 -17.14
N LEU A 39 -3.97 -3.06 -15.83
CA LEU A 39 -3.69 -2.05 -14.82
C LEU A 39 -2.31 -2.29 -14.19
N GLU A 40 -1.65 -1.20 -13.80
CA GLU A 40 -0.48 -1.26 -12.93
C GLU A 40 -0.89 -1.36 -11.46
N VAL A 41 -0.11 -2.07 -10.66
CA VAL A 41 -0.34 -2.19 -9.21
C VAL A 41 0.84 -1.59 -8.45
N VAL A 42 0.56 -0.64 -7.57
CA VAL A 42 1.52 -0.06 -6.64
C VAL A 42 1.34 -0.71 -5.28
N GLY A 43 2.39 -1.34 -4.75
CA GLY A 43 2.43 -1.79 -3.36
C GLY A 43 3.08 -0.75 -2.47
N PHE A 44 2.45 -0.40 -1.35
CA PHE A 44 3.05 0.38 -0.27
C PHE A 44 3.50 -0.55 0.85
N SER A 45 4.74 -0.36 1.32
CA SER A 45 5.31 -1.16 2.40
C SER A 45 4.74 -0.81 3.77
N ASP A 46 4.64 -1.79 4.66
CA ASP A 46 4.36 -1.61 6.09
C ASP A 46 3.12 -0.75 6.41
N GLY A 47 2.05 -0.97 5.64
CA GLY A 47 0.76 -0.31 5.82
C GLY A 47 0.79 1.19 5.54
N TYR A 48 0.19 1.98 6.44
CA TYR A 48 0.16 3.44 6.28
C TYR A 48 1.54 4.09 6.42
N SER A 49 2.50 3.45 7.10
CA SER A 49 3.87 3.92 7.20
C SER A 49 4.50 4.13 5.83
N GLY A 50 4.38 3.14 4.93
CA GLY A 50 4.91 3.28 3.58
C GLY A 50 4.16 4.30 2.74
N VAL A 51 2.88 4.55 2.99
CA VAL A 51 2.18 5.67 2.33
C VAL A 51 2.77 7.01 2.77
N ILE A 52 2.96 7.21 4.08
CA ILE A 52 3.48 8.44 4.68
C ILE A 52 4.94 8.70 4.27
N HIS A 53 5.76 7.65 4.23
CA HIS A 53 7.17 7.70 3.82
C HIS A 53 7.39 7.52 2.32
N ASN A 54 6.33 7.39 1.53
CA ASN A 54 6.38 7.16 0.09
C ASN A 54 7.23 5.92 -0.30
N GLN A 55 7.16 4.86 0.50
CA GLN A 55 7.75 3.55 0.23
C GLN A 55 6.82 2.76 -0.69
N ALA A 56 6.79 3.18 -1.95
CA ALA A 56 5.96 2.59 -2.99
C ALA A 56 6.83 1.85 -4.01
N ARG A 57 6.36 0.69 -4.49
CA ARG A 57 6.96 -0.02 -5.63
C ARG A 57 5.90 -0.58 -6.56
N ILE A 58 6.22 -0.69 -7.85
CA ILE A 58 5.38 -1.43 -8.79
C ILE A 58 5.47 -2.92 -8.46
N LEU A 59 4.31 -3.59 -8.41
CA LEU A 59 4.22 -5.04 -8.28
C LEU A 59 4.01 -5.64 -9.65
N GLU A 60 4.99 -6.42 -10.10
CA GLU A 60 4.88 -7.18 -11.33
C GLU A 60 4.22 -8.54 -11.07
N SER A 61 3.80 -9.20 -12.14
CA SER A 61 3.22 -10.55 -12.04
C SER A 61 4.17 -11.54 -11.32
N LYS A 62 5.49 -11.36 -11.43
CA LYS A 62 6.50 -12.21 -10.77
C LYS A 62 6.54 -12.01 -9.26
N ASP A 63 6.29 -10.80 -8.76
CA ASP A 63 6.22 -10.50 -7.32
C ASP A 63 5.07 -11.26 -6.62
N ALA A 64 4.01 -11.58 -7.38
CA ALA A 64 2.86 -12.33 -6.90
C ALA A 64 2.95 -13.85 -7.14
N SER A 65 4.10 -14.36 -7.57
CA SER A 65 4.32 -15.80 -7.81
C SER A 65 5.03 -16.44 -6.62
N GLY A 66 4.61 -17.64 -6.21
CA GLY A 66 5.25 -18.39 -5.12
C GLY A 66 4.99 -17.84 -3.70
N ILE A 67 4.12 -16.83 -3.55
CA ILE A 67 3.87 -16.18 -2.25
C ILE A 67 2.76 -16.84 -1.42
N LEU A 68 1.97 -17.74 -2.01
CA LEU A 68 0.87 -18.43 -1.34
C LEU A 68 1.26 -19.20 -0.07
N PRO A 69 2.37 -19.96 -0.04
CA PRO A 69 2.77 -20.68 1.19
C PRO A 69 3.48 -19.78 2.20
N ARG A 70 3.76 -18.50 1.89
CA ARG A 70 4.50 -17.61 2.78
C ARG A 70 3.56 -17.07 3.85
N GLY A 71 4.01 -17.18 5.11
CA GLY A 71 3.38 -16.47 6.23
C GLY A 71 3.40 -14.96 6.00
N GLY A 72 2.42 -14.31 6.60
CA GLY A 72 2.25 -12.87 6.59
C GLY A 72 1.91 -12.22 5.25
N THR A 73 2.53 -11.08 4.98
CA THR A 73 2.33 -10.28 3.77
C THR A 73 3.66 -9.86 3.14
N ILE A 74 3.78 -9.99 1.81
CA ILE A 74 4.96 -9.54 1.03
C ILE A 74 5.14 -8.02 0.99
N LEU A 75 4.17 -7.26 1.49
CA LEU A 75 4.26 -5.81 1.66
C LEU A 75 4.57 -5.41 3.11
N GLY A 76 4.58 -6.36 4.05
CA GLY A 76 4.64 -6.03 5.48
C GLY A 76 3.36 -5.37 5.98
N THR A 77 3.27 -5.16 7.29
CA THR A 77 2.12 -4.50 7.90
C THR A 77 2.54 -3.69 9.12
N SER A 78 1.87 -2.57 9.33
CA SER A 78 1.94 -1.80 10.57
C SER A 78 0.54 -1.73 11.19
N ASN A 79 0.49 -1.88 12.52
CA ASN A 79 -0.75 -1.82 13.30
C ASN A 79 -0.88 -0.53 14.13
N ARG A 80 0.07 0.39 14.02
CA ARG A 80 0.16 1.60 14.86
C ARG A 80 0.21 2.90 14.08
N ASP A 81 0.40 2.82 12.77
CA ASP A 81 0.53 4.00 11.93
C ASP A 81 -0.83 4.41 11.39
N ASP A 82 -1.29 5.56 11.84
CA ASP A 82 -2.51 6.24 11.43
C ASP A 82 -2.13 7.61 10.84
N PRO A 83 -2.44 7.92 9.57
CA PRO A 83 -2.15 9.23 8.99
C PRO A 83 -2.75 10.41 9.75
N PHE A 84 -3.88 10.23 10.43
CA PHE A 84 -4.52 11.29 11.21
C PHE A 84 -3.87 11.47 12.60
N ARG A 85 -3.13 10.46 13.07
CA ARG A 85 -2.49 10.44 14.38
C ARG A 85 -1.16 9.69 14.34
N PHE A 86 -0.23 10.20 13.54
CA PHE A 86 1.04 9.52 13.30
C PHE A 86 2.07 9.83 14.40
N PRO A 87 2.75 8.81 14.96
CA PRO A 87 3.77 9.02 15.98
C PRO A 87 5.08 9.57 15.39
N VAL A 88 5.51 10.74 15.86
CA VAL A 88 6.77 11.38 15.47
C VAL A 88 7.64 11.57 16.72
N VAL A 89 8.91 11.20 16.63
CA VAL A 89 9.89 11.45 17.70
C VAL A 89 10.52 12.82 17.49
N VAL A 90 10.29 13.74 18.43
CA VAL A 90 10.90 15.08 18.43
C VAL A 90 11.59 15.27 19.77
N LYS A 91 12.91 15.54 19.76
CA LYS A 91 13.71 15.73 20.99
C LYS A 91 13.50 14.60 22.02
N ASN A 92 13.56 13.34 21.56
CA ASN A 92 13.31 12.12 22.35
C ASN A 92 11.91 11.99 22.97
N GLN A 93 10.94 12.83 22.59
CA GLN A 93 9.55 12.71 23.02
C GLN A 93 8.68 12.23 21.86
N LYS A 94 7.76 11.31 22.16
CA LYS A 94 6.77 10.82 21.20
C LYS A 94 5.58 11.78 21.15
N LEU A 95 5.45 12.49 20.03
CA LEU A 95 4.32 13.37 19.75
C LEU A 95 3.47 12.76 18.64
N PHE A 96 2.18 13.09 18.62
CA PHE A 96 1.29 12.70 17.53
C PHE A 96 1.01 13.89 16.64
N LYS A 97 1.07 13.67 15.32
CA LYS A 97 0.78 14.70 14.31
C LYS A 97 -0.16 14.15 13.27
N ASP A 98 -1.02 15.02 12.76
CA ASP A 98 -1.77 14.75 11.53
C ASP A 98 -0.82 14.92 10.33
N VAL A 99 -0.68 13.85 9.55
CA VAL A 99 0.12 13.76 8.33
C VAL A 99 -0.73 13.28 7.15
N SER A 100 -2.06 13.35 7.25
CA SER A 100 -3.01 12.91 6.21
C SER A 100 -2.76 13.62 4.88
N GLU A 101 -2.48 14.92 4.89
CA GLU A 101 -2.12 15.70 3.70
C GLU A 101 -0.82 15.21 3.04
N GLN A 102 0.16 14.74 3.83
CA GLN A 102 1.37 14.11 3.30
C GLN A 102 1.04 12.76 2.65
N ALA A 103 0.21 11.94 3.29
CA ALA A 103 -0.24 10.67 2.72
C ALA A 103 -0.98 10.87 1.40
N ILE A 104 -1.92 11.83 1.32
CA ILE A 104 -2.66 12.18 0.10
C ILE A 104 -1.70 12.66 -1.00
N ARG A 105 -0.72 13.50 -0.68
CA ARG A 105 0.30 13.94 -1.65
C ARG A 105 1.10 12.77 -2.20
N ASN A 106 1.49 11.81 -1.37
CA ASN A 106 2.23 10.64 -1.80
C ASN A 106 1.37 9.70 -2.65
N ILE A 107 0.10 9.48 -2.31
CA ILE A 107 -0.85 8.72 -3.13
C ILE A 107 -0.94 9.34 -4.53
N LYS A 108 -1.19 10.66 -4.61
CA LYS A 108 -1.24 11.40 -5.89
C LYS A 108 0.06 11.33 -6.67
N LYS A 109 1.22 11.42 -6.01
CA LYS A 109 2.55 11.28 -6.63
C LYS A 109 2.73 9.91 -7.29
N ASN A 110 2.15 8.86 -6.70
CA ASN A 110 2.16 7.51 -7.25
C ASN A 110 1.05 7.27 -8.29
N ARG A 111 0.24 8.27 -8.63
CA ARG A 111 -0.86 8.19 -9.62
C ARG A 111 -1.90 7.13 -9.24
N VAL A 112 -2.11 6.93 -7.94
CA VAL A 112 -3.16 6.09 -7.35
C VAL A 112 -4.29 6.98 -6.86
#